data_AF-A0A8S2XMP0-F1
#
_entry.id   AF-A0A8S2XMP0-F1
#
_cell.length_a   1.000
_cell.length_b   1.000
_cell.length_c   1.000
_cell.angle_alpha   90.00
_cell.angle_beta   90.00
_cell.angle_gamma   90.00
#
_symmetry.space_group_name_H-M   'P 1'
#
loop_
_entity.id
_entity.type
_entity.pdbx_description
1 polymer ?
#
loop_
_entity_poly.entity_id
_entity_poly.type
_entity_poly.pdbx_seq_one_letter_code
_entity_poly.pdbx_strand_id
1 'polypeptide(L)' 'QAEEKLDLSLNMEMNNLQLSHIDSVSAIKSSIKPYSPPPPQQQQQQQQQQHKWYRSSPNVRCYKCNRIGHFAQDCYSKNY' A
#
# COMPACT_ATOMS: atom_id res chain seq x y z
N GLN A 1 -25.36 -44.27 25.62
CA GLN A 1 -25.36 -44.78 24.23
C GLN A 1 -26.44 -44.13 23.36
N ALA A 2 -27.70 -44.03 23.80
CA ALA A 2 -28.75 -43.35 23.02
C ALA A 2 -28.63 -41.81 23.06
N GLU A 3 -28.32 -41.23 24.22
CA GLU A 3 -28.18 -39.78 24.41
C GLU A 3 -26.99 -39.19 23.64
N GLU A 4 -25.88 -39.92 23.58
CA GLU A 4 -24.68 -39.56 22.81
C GLU A 4 -24.95 -39.50 21.31
N LYS A 5 -25.79 -40.40 20.78
CA LYS A 5 -26.22 -40.36 19.38
C LYS A 5 -27.11 -39.16 19.08
N LEU A 6 -27.90 -38.73 20.07
CA LEU A 6 -28.77 -37.57 19.95
C LEU A 6 -27.96 -36.26 19.98
N ASP A 7 -26.94 -36.18 20.84
CA ASP A 7 -26.00 -35.05 20.91
C ASP A 7 -25.17 -34.92 19.62
N LEU A 8 -24.70 -36.04 19.08
CA LEU A 8 -24.00 -36.08 17.79
C LEU A 8 -24.90 -35.64 16.63
N SER A 9 -26.16 -36.07 16.63
CA SER A 9 -27.16 -35.66 15.62
C SER A 9 -27.42 -34.17 15.69
N LEU A 10 -27.63 -33.63 16.90
CA LEU A 10 -27.87 -32.21 17.13
C LEU A 10 -26.65 -31.36 16.73
N ASN A 11 -25.43 -31.80 17.06
CA ASN A 11 -24.21 -31.14 16.61
C ASN A 11 -24.07 -31.16 15.08
N MET A 12 -24.42 -32.27 14.44
CA MET A 12 -24.37 -32.38 12.98
C MET A 12 -25.40 -31.45 12.30
N GLU A 13 -26.61 -31.34 12.87
CA GLU A 13 -27.64 -30.39 12.42
C GLU A 13 -27.19 -28.94 12.61
N MET A 14 -26.63 -28.60 13.77
CA MET A 14 -26.10 -27.26 14.05
C MET A 14 -24.96 -26.87 13.11
N ASN A 15 -24.07 -27.82 12.76
CA ASN A 15 -23.01 -27.58 11.78
C ASN A 15 -23.57 -27.35 10.37
N ASN A 16 -24.58 -28.12 9.96
CA ASN A 16 -25.24 -27.92 8.66
C ASN A 16 -25.94 -26.55 8.57
N LEU A 17 -26.63 -26.14 9.64
CA LEU A 17 -27.23 -24.81 9.73
C LEU A 17 -26.16 -23.71 9.63
N GLN A 18 -25.06 -23.85 10.38
CA GLN A 18 -23.96 -22.88 10.35
C GLN A 18 -23.32 -22.75 8.96
N LEU A 19 -23.12 -23.86 8.24
CA LEU A 19 -22.55 -23.85 6.89
C LEU A 19 -23.42 -23.07 5.90
N SER A 20 -24.75 -23.20 5.96
CA SER A 20 -25.66 -22.45 5.09
C SER A 20 -25.61 -20.93 5.30
N HIS A 21 -25.30 -20.47 6.52
CA HIS A 21 -25.09 -19.05 6.81
C HIS A 21 -23.73 -18.53 6.30
N ILE A 22 -22.72 -19.40 6.23
CA ILE A 22 -21.35 -19.05 5.83
C ILE A 22 -21.22 -18.81 4.32
N ASP A 23 -22.09 -19.40 3.49
CA ASP A 23 -22.07 -19.22 2.02
C ASP A 23 -22.22 -17.74 1.61
N SER A 24 -23.11 -17.01 2.28
CA SER A 24 -23.32 -15.57 2.05
C SER A 24 -22.10 -14.74 2.44
N VAL A 25 -21.40 -15.12 3.51
CA VAL A 25 -20.21 -14.41 4.02
C VAL A 25 -18.96 -14.76 3.19
N SER A 26 -18.87 -15.98 2.67
CA SER A 26 -17.73 -16.44 1.85
C SER A 26 -17.64 -15.67 0.53
N ALA A 27 -18.77 -15.35 -0.09
CA ALA A 27 -18.82 -14.49 -1.29
C ALA A 27 -18.33 -13.05 -1.02
N ILE A 28 -18.58 -12.53 0.19
CA ILE A 28 -18.08 -11.22 0.62
C ILE A 28 -16.58 -11.30 0.88
N LYS A 29 -16.11 -12.37 1.54
CA LYS A 29 -14.70 -12.58 1.89
C LYS A 29 -13.78 -12.68 0.67
N SER A 30 -14.25 -13.25 -0.44
CA SER A 30 -13.49 -13.29 -1.71
C SER A 30 -13.45 -11.94 -2.44
N SER A 31 -14.40 -11.05 -2.16
CA SER A 31 -14.52 -9.73 -2.79
C SER A 31 -13.77 -8.63 -2.01
N ILE A 32 -13.52 -8.84 -0.71
CA ILE A 32 -12.70 -7.94 0.11
C ILE A 32 -11.23 -8.27 -0.15
N LYS A 33 -10.54 -7.42 -0.90
CA LYS A 33 -9.06 -7.45 -0.95
C LYS A 33 -8.54 -6.99 0.42
N PRO A 34 -7.75 -7.81 1.15
CA PRO A 34 -7.15 -7.36 2.39
C PRO A 34 -6.29 -6.13 2.10
N TYR A 35 -6.51 -5.04 2.84
CA TYR A 35 -5.68 -3.84 2.72
C TYR A 35 -4.23 -4.24 3.02
N SER A 36 -3.42 -4.26 1.96
CA SER A 36 -2.00 -4.49 2.04
C SER A 36 -1.36 -3.11 1.95
N PRO A 37 -0.77 -2.56 3.03
CA PRO A 37 -0.05 -1.31 2.93
C PRO A 37 1.03 -1.45 1.85
N PRO A 38 1.23 -0.44 0.98
CA PRO A 38 2.26 -0.50 -0.05
C PRO A 38 3.62 -0.80 0.59
N PRO A 39 4.46 -1.65 -0.03
CA PRO A 39 5.76 -1.97 0.53
C PRO A 39 6.56 -0.68 0.74
N PRO A 40 7.29 -0.54 1.87
CA PRO A 40 8.03 0.68 2.22
C PRO A 40 8.93 1.21 1.10
N GLN A 41 9.40 0.32 0.23
CA GLN A 41 10.24 0.64 -0.92
C GLN A 41 9.54 1.50 -1.99
N GLN A 42 8.25 1.31 -2.25
CA GLN A 42 7.53 2.12 -3.25
C GLN A 42 7.29 3.55 -2.76
N GLN A 43 7.10 3.74 -1.45
CA GLN A 43 6.88 5.05 -0.86
C GLN A 43 8.16 5.91 -0.91
N GLN A 44 9.32 5.28 -0.74
CA GLN A 44 10.61 5.96 -0.85
C GLN A 44 10.90 6.41 -2.30
N GLN A 45 10.50 5.62 -3.30
CA GLN A 45 10.64 6.00 -4.71
C GLN A 45 9.74 7.19 -5.09
N GLN A 46 8.53 7.29 -4.53
CA GLN A 46 7.65 8.44 -4.78
C GLN A 46 8.22 9.73 -4.16
N GLN A 47 8.80 9.67 -2.96
CA GLN A 47 9.47 10.83 -2.34
C GLN A 47 10.68 11.28 -3.18
N GLN A 48 11.46 10.36 -3.73
CA GLN A 48 12.58 10.69 -4.63
C GLN A 48 12.12 11.38 -5.93
N GLN A 49 10.93 11.06 -6.43
CA GLN A 49 10.36 11.73 -7.61
C GLN A 49 9.92 13.18 -7.31
N GLN A 50 9.46 13.47 -6.09
CA GLN A 50 9.06 14.82 -5.68
C GLN A 50 10.25 15.81 -5.68
N HIS A 51 11.48 15.34 -5.42
CA HIS A 51 12.68 16.19 -5.46
C HIS A 51 13.23 16.48 -6.86
N LYS A 52 12.77 15.78 -7.91
CA LYS A 52 13.28 15.99 -9.27
C LYS A 52 12.75 17.29 -9.90
N TRP A 53 11.53 17.69 -9.57
CA TRP A 53 10.90 18.89 -10.15
C TRP A 53 11.54 20.21 -9.67
N TYR A 54 12.03 20.27 -8.43
CA TYR A 54 12.66 21.49 -7.90
C TYR A 54 14.07 21.74 -8.44
N ARG A 55 14.79 20.70 -8.88
CA ARG A 55 16.15 20.83 -9.44
C ARG A 55 16.21 21.68 -10.72
N SER A 56 15.10 21.78 -11.45
CA SER A 56 15.00 22.52 -12.71
C SER A 56 13.96 23.64 -12.65
N SER A 57 13.56 24.09 -11.45
CA SER A 57 12.67 25.25 -11.35
C SER A 57 13.33 26.49 -11.97
N PRO A 58 12.68 27.23 -12.87
CA PRO A 58 13.28 28.40 -13.53
C PRO A 58 13.68 29.50 -12.53
N ASN A 59 13.09 29.49 -11.32
CA ASN A 59 13.37 30.44 -10.25
C ASN A 59 14.49 30.01 -9.30
N VAL A 60 15.10 28.83 -9.50
CA VAL A 60 16.21 28.37 -8.65
C VAL A 60 17.47 29.19 -8.94
N ARG A 61 18.06 29.80 -7.90
CA ARG A 61 19.32 30.55 -8.01
C ARG A 61 20.50 29.68 -7.57
N CYS A 62 21.49 29.53 -8.44
CA CYS A 62 22.74 28.85 -8.15
C CYS A 62 23.61 29.68 -7.20
N TYR A 63 24.06 29.10 -6.08
CA TYR A 63 24.93 29.81 -5.12
C TYR A 63 26.41 29.87 -5.54
N LYS A 64 26.83 29.13 -6.58
CA LYS A 64 28.22 29.18 -7.09
C LYS A 64 28.44 30.33 -8.07
N CYS A 65 27.49 30.55 -8.98
CA CYS A 65 27.62 31.52 -10.07
C CYS A 65 26.57 32.65 -10.02
N ASN A 66 25.67 32.62 -9.04
CA ASN A 66 24.56 33.58 -8.86
C ASN A 66 23.56 33.67 -10.03
N ARG A 67 23.58 32.74 -11.00
CA ARG A 67 22.62 32.68 -12.11
C ARG A 67 21.40 31.83 -11.76
N ILE A 68 20.28 32.06 -12.44
CA ILE A 68 19.03 31.30 -12.26
C ILE A 68 18.91 30.11 -13.23
N GLY A 69 17.96 29.22 -12.98
CA GLY A 69 17.58 28.10 -13.85
C GLY A 69 18.34 26.79 -13.62
N HIS A 70 19.29 26.75 -12.68
CA HIS A 70 19.97 25.52 -12.27
C HIS A 70 20.43 25.58 -10.81
N PHE A 71 20.52 24.43 -10.14
CA PHE A 71 21.11 24.35 -8.80
C PHE A 71 22.64 24.23 -8.88
N ALA A 72 23.36 24.49 -7.79
CA ALA A 72 24.81 24.48 -7.78
C ALA A 72 25.47 23.12 -8.09
N GLN A 73 24.72 22.02 -7.96
CA GLN A 73 25.17 20.69 -8.40
C GLN A 73 25.25 20.59 -9.93
N ASP A 74 24.39 21.32 -10.65
CA ASP A 74 24.29 21.35 -12.11
C ASP A 74 24.99 22.58 -12.70
N CYS A 75 25.86 23.24 -11.93
CA CYS A 75 26.51 24.48 -12.36
C CYS A 75 27.67 24.21 -13.32
N TYR A 76 27.56 24.75 -14.54
CA TYR A 76 28.59 24.60 -15.59
C TYR A 76 29.76 25.57 -15.47
N SER A 77 29.73 26.52 -14.52
CA SER A 77 30.90 27.37 -14.27
C SER A 77 31.98 26.53 -13.61
N LYS A 78 33.18 26.51 -14.20
CA LYS A 78 34.36 25.93 -13.54
C LYS A 78 34.59 26.68 -12.22
N ASN A 79 34.72 25.93 -11.12
CA ASN A 79 35.20 26.46 -9.86
C ASN A 79 36.64 26.91 -10.10
N TYR A 80 36.87 28.21 -10.28
CA TYR A 80 38.18 28.82 -10.23
C TYR A 80 38.33 29.57 -8.91
#